data_AF-A0A836WGJ7-F1
#
_entry.id   AF-A0A836WGJ7-F1
#
_cell.length_a   1.000
_cell.length_b   1.000
_cell.length_c   1.000
_cell.angle_alpha   90.00
_cell.angle_beta   90.00
_cell.angle_gamma   90.00
#
_symmetry.space_group_name_H-M   'P 1'
#
loop_
_entity.id
_entity.type
_entity.pdbx_description
1 polymer ?
#
loop_
_entity_poly.entity_id
_entity_poly.type
_entity_poly.pdbx_seq_one_letter_code
_entity_poly.pdbx_strand_id
1 'polypeptide(L)'
;MSRHISFPRFLQHSTVVAGNDIFITFFFTLAVFLFIRLRRNPSYWLSIKTGVVIGMGLLSKYTMILIYPMLLSLLFFKKYQFKNLIFHLGIISLISMSLLGIWLVVANEMGLLDMQSERMVFHAGLEQDDGVPGLFNWWRMQYRLKALFIEIPSALGVYNIPLLLLGSLSLVRRRSQSDLFILLWITLVFVPIMLILPDNRYFMPAFPALAIAMAHGVRLIPSVIEPAVVLALLYSMSTLYLFVSL
;
A
#
# COMPACT_ATOMS: atom_id res chain seq x y z
N MET A 1 5.74 32.08 13.13
CA MET A 1 4.77 31.07 13.64
C MET A 1 3.72 30.85 12.56
N SER A 2 3.96 29.93 11.63
CA SER A 2 2.99 29.57 10.58
C SER A 2 1.94 28.63 11.16
N ARG A 3 0.66 29.05 11.10
CA ARG A 3 -0.48 28.20 11.43
C ARG A 3 -0.63 27.15 10.34
N HIS A 4 -0.09 25.96 10.55
CA HIS A 4 -0.33 24.82 9.68
C HIS A 4 -1.76 24.32 9.90
N ILE A 5 -2.61 24.50 8.89
CA ILE A 5 -3.95 23.94 8.83
C ILE A 5 -3.77 22.42 8.71
N SER A 6 -4.21 21.69 9.73
CA SER A 6 -4.12 20.22 9.81
C SER A 6 -5.21 19.60 8.93
N PHE A 7 -4.79 18.98 7.82
CA PHE A 7 -5.62 18.12 6.96
C PHE A 7 -5.49 16.65 7.42
N PRO A 8 -6.47 15.74 7.13
CA PRO A 8 -6.33 14.29 7.34
C PRO A 8 -4.94 13.86 6.90
N ARG A 9 -4.15 13.10 7.67
CA ARG A 9 -2.74 12.84 7.30
C ARG A 9 -2.58 12.34 5.86
N PHE A 10 -3.52 11.53 5.35
CA PHE A 10 -3.56 11.19 3.93
C PHE A 10 -3.69 12.42 3.02
N LEU A 11 -4.65 13.31 3.30
CA LEU A 11 -4.80 14.58 2.59
C LEU A 11 -3.62 15.53 2.80
N GLN A 12 -3.09 15.67 4.02
CA GLN A 12 -1.92 16.48 4.34
C GLN A 12 -0.67 15.99 3.61
N HIS A 13 -0.43 14.67 3.59
CA HIS A 13 0.62 14.12 2.76
C HIS A 13 0.29 14.31 1.27
N SER A 14 -0.99 14.24 0.87
CA SER A 14 -1.33 14.48 -0.54
C SER A 14 -1.16 15.93 -1.00
N THR A 15 -1.35 16.92 -0.12
CA THR A 15 -1.37 18.35 -0.46
C THR A 15 -0.14 19.13 -0.01
N VAL A 16 0.48 18.74 1.12
CA VAL A 16 1.61 19.47 1.74
C VAL A 16 2.93 18.72 1.58
N VAL A 17 2.90 17.39 1.62
CA VAL A 17 4.10 16.55 1.47
C VAL A 17 3.97 15.76 0.16
N ALA A 18 3.95 16.47 -0.98
CA ALA A 18 3.88 15.92 -2.34
C ALA A 18 5.07 14.98 -2.64
N GLY A 19 5.13 13.85 -1.95
CA GLY A 19 6.16 12.85 -2.04
C GLY A 19 5.78 11.74 -3.00
N ASN A 20 6.75 10.89 -3.30
CA ASN A 20 6.59 9.73 -4.18
C ASN A 20 5.53 8.72 -3.69
N ASP A 21 4.99 8.91 -2.48
CA ASP A 21 3.99 8.07 -1.81
C ASP A 21 2.61 8.08 -2.51
N ILE A 22 2.23 9.22 -3.09
CA ILE A 22 0.98 9.33 -3.86
C ILE A 22 1.13 8.58 -5.20
N PHE A 23 2.27 8.80 -5.88
CA PHE A 23 2.56 8.15 -7.15
C PHE A 23 2.62 6.63 -7.02
N ILE A 24 3.29 6.11 -5.99
CA ILE A 24 3.29 4.66 -5.74
C ILE A 24 1.88 4.15 -5.46
N THR A 25 1.06 4.84 -4.66
CA THR A 25 -0.31 4.40 -4.36
C THR A 25 -1.17 4.35 -5.62
N PHE A 26 -1.04 5.36 -6.48
CA PHE A 26 -1.69 5.41 -7.79
C PHE A 26 -1.23 4.26 -8.70
N PHE A 27 0.07 4.11 -8.92
CA PHE A 27 0.62 3.05 -9.78
C PHE A 27 0.33 1.65 -9.24
N PHE A 28 0.37 1.45 -7.92
CA PHE A 28 0.02 0.19 -7.27
C PHE A 28 -1.45 -0.17 -7.52
N THR A 29 -2.37 0.77 -7.28
CA THR A 29 -3.81 0.57 -7.50
C THR A 29 -4.12 0.35 -8.98
N LEU A 30 -3.47 1.11 -9.87
CA LEU A 30 -3.63 0.96 -11.31
C LEU A 30 -3.11 -0.40 -11.79
N ALA A 31 -1.97 -0.87 -11.26
CA ALA A 31 -1.43 -2.19 -11.56
C ALA A 31 -2.39 -3.32 -11.11
N VAL A 32 -2.94 -3.23 -9.90
CA VAL A 32 -3.99 -4.15 -9.41
C VAL A 32 -5.17 -4.17 -10.38
N PHE A 33 -5.67 -3.00 -10.75
CA PHE A 33 -6.84 -2.86 -11.63
C PHE A 33 -6.59 -3.46 -13.02
N LEU A 34 -5.46 -3.12 -13.65
CA LEU A 34 -5.09 -3.65 -14.95
C LEU A 34 -4.88 -5.17 -14.90
N PHE A 35 -4.29 -5.69 -13.83
CA PHE A 35 -4.14 -7.13 -13.65
C PHE A 35 -5.48 -7.86 -13.46
N ILE A 36 -6.42 -7.27 -12.71
CA ILE A 36 -7.79 -7.80 -12.62
C ILE A 36 -8.46 -7.82 -14.00
N ARG A 37 -8.28 -6.77 -14.81
CA ARG A 37 -8.77 -6.74 -16.21
C ARG A 37 -8.11 -7.81 -17.08
N LEU A 38 -6.80 -7.98 -16.94
CA LEU A 38 -6.02 -9.00 -17.65
C LEU A 38 -6.51 -10.41 -17.30
N ARG A 39 -6.86 -10.68 -16.05
CA ARG A 39 -7.45 -11.96 -15.63
C ARG A 39 -8.79 -12.24 -16.31
N ARG A 40 -9.60 -11.19 -16.55
CA ARG A 40 -10.90 -11.32 -17.23
C ARG A 40 -10.72 -11.52 -18.73
N ASN A 41 -9.84 -10.73 -19.34
CA ASN A 41 -9.57 -10.73 -20.78
C ASN A 41 -8.05 -10.77 -21.00
N PRO A 42 -7.44 -11.97 -21.06
CA PRO A 42 -6.00 -12.11 -21.25
C PRO A 42 -5.56 -11.43 -22.55
N SER A 43 -4.63 -10.48 -22.46
CA SER A 43 -4.14 -9.69 -23.58
C SER A 43 -2.69 -9.30 -23.35
N TYR A 44 -1.87 -9.49 -24.38
CA TYR A 44 -0.46 -9.05 -24.38
C TYR A 44 -0.34 -7.55 -24.13
N TRP A 45 -1.23 -6.75 -24.73
CA TRP A 45 -1.27 -5.30 -24.53
C TRP A 45 -1.59 -4.91 -23.08
N LEU A 46 -2.51 -5.62 -22.42
CA LEU A 46 -2.78 -5.41 -20.99
C LEU A 46 -1.57 -5.79 -20.13
N SER A 47 -0.83 -6.84 -20.51
CA SER A 47 0.39 -7.26 -19.80
C SER A 47 1.48 -6.20 -19.91
N ILE A 48 1.72 -5.68 -21.12
CA ILE A 48 2.69 -4.59 -21.35
C ILE A 48 2.29 -3.35 -20.56
N LYS A 49 1.02 -2.91 -20.63
CA LYS A 49 0.53 -1.76 -19.85
C LYS A 49 0.71 -1.96 -18.34
N THR A 50 0.39 -3.15 -17.84
CA THR A 50 0.60 -3.49 -16.42
C THR A 50 2.08 -3.44 -16.05
N GLY A 51 2.96 -4.01 -16.88
CA GLY A 51 4.41 -3.96 -16.72
C GLY A 51 4.97 -2.55 -16.71
N VAL A 52 4.53 -1.68 -17.63
CA VAL A 52 4.94 -0.26 -17.67
C VAL A 52 4.49 0.46 -16.40
N VAL A 53 3.24 0.29 -15.97
CA VAL A 53 2.72 0.89 -14.73
C VAL A 53 3.53 0.44 -13.51
N ILE A 54 3.87 -0.84 -13.42
CA ILE A 54 4.71 -1.36 -12.33
C ILE A 54 6.13 -0.79 -12.41
N GLY A 55 6.73 -0.75 -13.60
CA GLY A 55 8.06 -0.16 -13.81
C GLY A 55 8.10 1.32 -13.38
N MET A 56 7.12 2.12 -13.77
CA MET A 56 6.99 3.51 -13.32
C MET A 56 6.83 3.62 -11.79
N GLY A 57 6.08 2.71 -11.18
CA GLY A 57 5.97 2.62 -9.73
C GLY A 57 7.30 2.26 -9.05
N LEU A 58 8.08 1.33 -9.61
CA LEU A 58 9.41 0.95 -9.11
C LEU A 58 10.41 2.10 -9.21
N LEU A 59 10.39 2.84 -10.32
CA LEU A 59 11.19 4.05 -10.50
C LEU A 59 10.80 5.16 -9.49
N SER A 60 9.53 5.18 -9.07
CA SER A 60 9.05 6.14 -8.06
C SER A 60 9.50 5.75 -6.65
N LYS A 61 9.36 4.47 -6.29
CA LYS A 61 9.65 3.98 -4.93
C LYS A 61 9.83 2.45 -4.88
N TYR A 62 10.89 2.00 -4.21
CA TYR A 62 11.25 0.57 -4.11
C TYR A 62 10.17 -0.30 -3.45
N THR A 63 9.32 0.26 -2.58
CA THR A 63 8.21 -0.49 -1.95
C THR A 63 7.18 -0.99 -2.96
N MET A 64 7.21 -0.51 -4.20
CA MET A 64 6.39 -1.03 -5.30
C MET A 64 6.68 -2.51 -5.56
N ILE A 65 7.85 -3.04 -5.16
CA ILE A 65 8.18 -4.46 -5.30
C ILE A 65 7.17 -5.40 -4.60
N LEU A 66 6.44 -4.91 -3.59
CA LEU A 66 5.38 -5.66 -2.91
C LEU A 66 4.18 -5.98 -3.82
N ILE A 67 4.10 -5.35 -5.00
CA ILE A 67 3.10 -5.69 -6.02
C ILE A 67 3.28 -7.15 -6.49
N TYR A 68 4.51 -7.65 -6.65
CA TYR A 68 4.77 -8.98 -7.21
C TYR A 68 4.23 -10.12 -6.33
N PRO A 69 4.53 -10.20 -5.02
CA PRO A 69 3.94 -11.25 -4.17
C PRO A 69 2.41 -11.15 -4.13
N MET A 70 1.86 -9.93 -4.20
CA MET A 70 0.41 -9.74 -4.27
C MET A 70 -0.18 -10.24 -5.61
N LEU A 71 0.44 -9.95 -6.77
CA LEU A 71 0.01 -10.48 -8.07
C LEU A 71 0.19 -12.01 -8.17
N LEU A 72 1.25 -12.54 -7.58
CA LEU A 72 1.48 -13.98 -7.48
C LEU A 72 0.40 -14.64 -6.61
N SER A 73 0.02 -13.99 -5.51
CA SER A 73 -1.03 -14.49 -4.62
C SER A 73 -2.39 -14.64 -5.33
N LEU A 74 -2.65 -13.78 -6.32
CA LEU A 74 -3.86 -13.84 -7.13
C LEU A 74 -3.96 -15.08 -8.02
N LEU A 75 -2.84 -15.75 -8.31
CA LEU A 75 -2.84 -17.00 -9.08
C LEU A 75 -3.48 -18.16 -8.31
N PHE A 76 -3.44 -18.15 -6.98
CA PHE A 76 -3.99 -19.23 -6.16
C PHE A 76 -5.53 -19.24 -6.14
N PHE A 77 -6.17 -18.16 -6.57
CA PHE A 77 -7.62 -17.98 -6.45
C PHE A 77 -8.47 -18.64 -7.55
N LYS A 78 -7.89 -19.29 -8.58
CA LYS A 78 -8.63 -20.17 -9.52
C LYS A 78 -7.69 -21.15 -10.23
N LYS A 79 -7.96 -22.46 -10.14
CA LYS A 79 -7.15 -23.53 -10.77
C LYS A 79 -7.06 -23.45 -12.31
N TYR A 80 -8.05 -22.91 -13.00
CA TYR A 80 -8.19 -23.09 -14.45
C TYR A 80 -7.41 -22.13 -15.36
N GLN A 81 -6.75 -21.09 -14.84
CA GLN A 81 -6.07 -20.08 -15.68
C GLN A 81 -4.57 -19.92 -15.38
N PHE A 82 -3.99 -20.80 -14.56
CA PHE A 82 -2.62 -20.66 -14.06
C PHE A 82 -1.58 -20.58 -15.19
N LYS A 83 -1.64 -21.49 -16.18
CA LYS A 83 -0.66 -21.57 -17.28
C LYS A 83 -0.65 -20.34 -18.17
N ASN A 84 -1.81 -19.73 -18.45
CA ASN A 84 -1.84 -18.52 -19.28
C ASN A 84 -1.41 -17.30 -18.46
N LEU A 85 -1.82 -17.21 -17.19
CA LEU A 85 -1.48 -16.09 -16.33
C LEU A 85 0.01 -16.06 -15.96
N ILE A 86 0.68 -17.20 -15.78
CA ILE A 86 2.11 -17.22 -15.46
C ILE A 86 2.94 -16.66 -16.61
N PHE A 87 2.54 -16.91 -17.86
CA PHE A 87 3.19 -16.35 -19.03
C PHE A 87 3.02 -14.82 -19.08
N HIS A 88 1.81 -14.33 -18.81
CA HIS A 88 1.56 -12.89 -18.71
C HIS A 88 2.33 -12.23 -17.56
N LEU A 89 2.46 -12.89 -16.41
CA LEU A 89 3.30 -12.42 -15.31
C LEU A 89 4.79 -12.37 -15.71
N GLY A 90 5.25 -13.31 -16.54
CA GLY A 90 6.57 -13.26 -17.16
C GLY A 90 6.75 -11.98 -17.98
N ILE A 91 5.81 -11.64 -18.86
CA ILE A 91 5.85 -10.39 -19.64
C ILE A 91 5.83 -9.17 -18.72
N ILE A 92 4.92 -9.14 -17.74
CA ILE A 92 4.81 -8.03 -16.79
C ILE A 92 6.15 -7.81 -16.07
N SER A 93 6.74 -8.89 -15.55
CA SER A 93 8.01 -8.86 -14.83
C SER A 93 9.17 -8.43 -15.74
N LEU A 94 9.22 -8.94 -16.97
CA LEU A 94 10.23 -8.55 -17.94
C LEU A 94 10.16 -7.04 -18.23
N ILE A 95 8.99 -6.52 -18.62
CA ILE A 95 8.82 -5.10 -18.97
C ILE A 95 9.14 -4.18 -17.78
N SER A 96 8.62 -4.51 -16.60
CA SER A 96 8.84 -3.71 -15.39
C SER A 96 10.31 -3.71 -14.93
N MET A 97 10.96 -4.88 -14.95
CA MET A 97 12.37 -5.00 -14.57
C MET A 97 13.31 -4.41 -15.63
N SER A 98 12.96 -4.44 -16.90
CA SER A 98 13.72 -3.74 -17.94
C SER A 98 13.73 -2.22 -17.72
N LEU A 99 12.58 -1.62 -17.38
CA LEU A 99 12.51 -0.18 -17.06
C LEU A 99 13.37 0.18 -15.85
N LEU A 100 13.29 -0.62 -14.78
CA LEU A 100 14.13 -0.44 -13.60
C LEU A 100 15.61 -0.64 -13.93
N GLY A 101 15.94 -1.67 -14.71
CA GLY A 101 17.30 -2.01 -15.13
C GLY A 101 17.96 -0.90 -15.95
N ILE A 102 17.24 -0.30 -16.89
CA ILE A 102 17.73 0.85 -17.67
C ILE A 102 18.08 2.01 -16.72
N TRP A 103 17.21 2.33 -15.76
CA TRP A 103 17.49 3.37 -14.79
C TRP A 103 18.68 3.03 -13.87
N LEU A 104 18.82 1.77 -13.44
CA LEU A 104 19.95 1.34 -12.62
C LEU A 104 21.29 1.51 -13.34
N VAL A 105 21.35 1.19 -14.64
CA VAL A 105 22.56 1.42 -15.46
C VAL A 105 22.90 2.91 -15.50
N VAL A 106 21.92 3.77 -15.80
CA VAL A 106 22.12 5.22 -15.83
C VAL A 106 22.55 5.75 -14.45
N ALA A 107 21.90 5.30 -13.37
CA ALA A 107 22.23 5.69 -12.01
C ALA A 107 23.65 5.26 -11.62
N ASN A 108 24.11 4.11 -12.11
CA ASN A 108 25.47 3.62 -11.89
C ASN A 108 26.50 4.52 -12.57
N GLU A 109 26.27 4.84 -13.85
CA GLU A 109 27.16 5.73 -14.62
C GLU A 109 27.25 7.14 -13.99
N MET A 110 26.18 7.59 -13.32
CA MET A 110 26.15 8.85 -12.58
C MET A 110 26.73 8.78 -11.16
N GLY A 111 27.19 7.61 -10.69
CA GLY A 111 27.68 7.41 -9.32
C GLY A 111 26.59 7.54 -8.23
N LEU A 112 25.30 7.46 -8.61
CA LEU A 112 24.18 7.59 -7.68
C LEU A 112 23.92 6.30 -6.89
N LEU A 113 24.30 5.14 -7.44
CA LEU A 113 24.04 3.85 -6.79
C LEU A 113 24.79 3.71 -5.48
N ASP A 114 26.04 4.16 -5.39
CA ASP A 114 26.83 4.10 -4.16
C ASP A 114 26.14 4.90 -3.05
N MET A 115 25.77 6.15 -3.34
CA MET A 115 25.05 7.01 -2.40
C MET A 115 23.67 6.45 -1.99
N GLN A 116 22.97 5.80 -2.91
CA GLN A 116 21.67 5.19 -2.63
C GLN A 116 21.81 3.89 -1.82
N SER A 117 22.86 3.11 -2.08
CA SER A 117 23.11 1.84 -1.40
C SER A 117 23.40 2.07 0.08
N GLU A 118 24.24 3.06 0.41
CA GLU A 118 24.55 3.46 1.77
C GLU A 118 23.29 3.92 2.51
N ARG A 119 22.46 4.77 1.87
CA ARG A 119 21.17 5.19 2.43
C ARG A 119 20.19 4.03 2.62
N MET A 120 20.16 3.07 1.69
CA MET A 120 19.29 1.89 1.80
C MET A 120 19.72 0.97 2.94
N VAL A 121 21.01 0.72 3.11
CA VAL A 121 21.58 -0.07 4.22
C VAL A 121 21.24 0.59 5.55
N PHE A 122 21.43 1.91 5.64
CA PHE A 122 21.05 2.70 6.80
C PHE A 122 19.54 2.64 7.10
N HIS A 123 18.69 2.81 6.09
CA HIS A 123 17.22 2.78 6.25
C HIS A 123 16.68 1.38 6.57
N ALA A 124 17.25 0.33 5.97
CA ALA A 124 16.92 -1.05 6.29
C ALA A 124 17.38 -1.42 7.72
N GLY A 125 18.36 -0.69 8.27
CA GLY A 125 19.03 -1.00 9.54
C GLY A 125 19.77 -2.32 9.48
N LEU A 126 20.45 -2.54 8.37
CA LEU A 126 21.38 -3.65 8.22
C LEU A 126 22.76 -3.30 8.82
N GLU A 127 23.09 -2.00 8.89
CA GLU A 127 24.16 -1.50 9.76
C GLU A 127 23.58 -1.13 11.13
N GLN A 128 24.03 -1.84 12.16
CA GLN A 128 23.81 -1.46 13.55
C GLN A 128 25.09 -1.73 14.34
N ASP A 129 25.53 -0.73 15.12
CA ASP A 129 26.73 -0.77 15.96
C ASP A 129 26.68 -1.87 17.04
N ASP A 130 25.48 -2.39 17.35
CA ASP A 130 25.25 -3.21 18.54
C ASP A 130 25.20 -4.72 18.26
N GLY A 131 25.33 -5.16 17.00
CA GLY A 131 25.28 -6.59 16.61
C GLY A 131 23.91 -7.28 16.78
N VAL A 132 22.87 -6.55 17.23
CA VAL A 132 21.50 -7.06 17.36
C VAL A 132 20.79 -6.98 16.01
N PRO A 133 20.11 -8.05 15.54
CA PRO A 133 19.32 -7.96 14.32
C PRO A 133 18.27 -6.86 14.44
N GLY A 134 18.24 -5.92 13.48
CA GLY A 134 17.36 -4.74 13.52
C GLY A 134 15.86 -5.03 13.64
N LEU A 135 15.42 -6.28 13.46
CA LEU A 135 14.05 -6.72 13.74
C LEU A 135 13.71 -6.74 15.24
N PHE A 136 14.69 -7.01 16.11
CA PHE A 136 14.51 -7.17 17.56
C PHE A 136 14.98 -5.96 18.38
N ASN A 137 15.46 -4.90 17.72
CA ASN A 137 15.83 -3.68 18.41
C ASN A 137 14.60 -3.07 19.10
N TRP A 138 14.67 -2.95 20.44
CA TRP A 138 13.58 -2.42 21.29
C TRP A 138 13.09 -1.05 20.83
N TRP A 139 14.01 -0.19 20.41
CA TRP A 139 13.67 1.15 19.92
C TRP A 139 12.81 1.05 18.65
N ARG A 140 13.20 0.22 17.68
CA ARG A 140 12.39 -0.04 16.47
C ARG A 140 11.04 -0.67 16.79
N MET A 141 10.97 -1.56 17.79
CA MET A 141 9.70 -2.10 18.27
C MET A 141 8.78 -0.98 18.78
N GLN A 142 9.30 -0.03 19.56
CA GLN A 142 8.52 1.14 20.01
C GLN A 142 8.00 1.97 18.83
N TYR A 143 8.80 2.19 17.79
CA TYR A 143 8.33 2.87 16.56
C TYR A 143 7.23 2.09 15.85
N ARG A 144 7.36 0.76 15.72
CA ARG A 144 6.32 -0.08 15.11
C ARG A 144 5.03 -0.05 15.91
N LEU A 145 5.12 -0.11 17.24
CA LEU A 145 3.96 -0.01 18.12
C LEU A 145 3.32 1.38 18.03
N LYS A 146 4.13 2.44 18.01
CA LYS A 146 3.65 3.81 17.78
C LYS A 146 2.94 3.94 16.43
N ALA A 147 3.52 3.39 15.36
CA ALA A 147 2.91 3.39 14.05
C ALA A 147 1.56 2.64 14.06
N LEU A 148 1.52 1.45 14.66
CA LEU A 148 0.32 0.60 14.72
C LEU A 148 -0.81 1.18 15.56
N PHE A 149 -0.50 1.71 16.74
CA PHE A 149 -1.51 2.13 17.72
C PHE A 149 -1.86 3.62 17.64
N ILE A 150 -0.99 4.45 17.06
CA ILE A 150 -1.20 5.90 17.03
C ILE A 150 -1.29 6.37 15.58
N GLU A 151 -0.29 6.10 14.76
CA GLU A 151 -0.16 6.78 13.47
C GLU A 151 -1.11 6.23 12.39
N ILE A 152 -1.31 4.92 12.32
CA ILE A 152 -2.21 4.27 11.36
C ILE A 152 -3.68 4.56 11.70
N PRO A 153 -4.14 4.36 12.96
CA PRO A 153 -5.42 4.86 13.46
C PRO A 153 -5.68 6.32 13.11
N SER A 154 -4.69 7.18 13.35
CA SER A 154 -4.79 8.60 13.03
C SER A 154 -4.86 8.85 11.52
N ALA A 155 -4.10 8.14 10.70
CA ALA A 155 -4.08 8.31 9.25
C ALA A 155 -5.38 7.85 8.57
N LEU A 156 -6.00 6.80 9.11
CA LEU A 156 -7.30 6.29 8.65
C LEU A 156 -8.48 7.12 9.20
N GLY A 157 -8.24 7.94 10.23
CA GLY A 157 -9.26 8.57 11.04
C GLY A 157 -9.74 7.60 12.12
N VAL A 158 -9.50 7.93 13.40
CA VAL A 158 -9.78 7.04 14.54
C VAL A 158 -11.24 6.58 14.56
N TYR A 159 -12.15 7.45 14.11
CA TYR A 159 -13.59 7.16 14.02
C TYR A 159 -13.95 6.12 12.94
N ASN A 160 -13.07 5.87 11.97
CA ASN A 160 -13.29 4.86 10.93
C ASN A 160 -12.86 3.45 11.38
N ILE A 161 -12.17 3.31 12.52
CA ILE A 161 -11.71 2.00 13.02
C ILE A 161 -12.85 1.01 13.24
N PRO A 162 -14.00 1.36 13.86
CA PRO A 162 -15.12 0.44 13.99
C PRO A 162 -15.63 -0.08 12.64
N LEU A 163 -15.71 0.79 11.61
CA LEU A 163 -16.09 0.37 10.27
C LEU A 163 -15.06 -0.55 9.62
N LEU A 164 -13.78 -0.27 9.81
CA LEU A 164 -12.70 -1.12 9.32
C LEU A 164 -12.77 -2.51 9.97
N LEU A 165 -13.01 -2.58 11.27
CA LEU A 165 -13.15 -3.83 12.02
C LEU A 165 -14.39 -4.62 11.56
N LEU A 166 -15.55 -3.97 11.47
CA LEU A 166 -16.80 -4.58 10.98
C LEU A 166 -16.65 -5.07 9.53
N GLY A 167 -16.06 -4.24 8.68
CA GLY A 167 -15.77 -4.56 7.29
C GLY A 167 -14.85 -5.77 7.15
N SER A 168 -13.70 -5.73 7.83
CA SER A 168 -12.72 -6.82 7.84
C SER A 168 -13.33 -8.12 8.37
N LEU A 169 -14.09 -8.06 9.45
CA LEU A 169 -14.79 -9.22 10.01
C LEU A 169 -15.81 -9.81 9.02
N SER A 170 -16.55 -8.96 8.31
CA SER A 170 -17.47 -9.40 7.26
C SER A 170 -16.73 -10.06 6.09
N LEU A 171 -15.59 -9.51 5.64
CA LEU A 171 -14.76 -10.11 4.59
C LEU A 171 -14.26 -11.50 5.01
N VAL A 172 -13.76 -11.64 6.25
CA VAL A 172 -13.28 -12.92 6.80
C VAL A 172 -14.40 -13.96 6.91
N ARG A 173 -15.63 -13.54 7.24
CA ARG A 173 -16.80 -14.43 7.35
C ARG A 173 -17.33 -14.89 6.00
N ARG A 174 -17.44 -13.99 5.02
CA ARG A 174 -17.98 -14.31 3.68
C ARG A 174 -17.03 -15.17 2.85
N ARG A 175 -15.72 -14.98 3.00
CA ARG A 175 -14.67 -15.72 2.27
C ARG A 175 -14.87 -15.77 0.76
N SER A 176 -15.52 -14.75 0.16
CA SER A 176 -15.62 -14.70 -1.29
C SER A 176 -14.24 -14.46 -1.90
N GLN A 177 -14.05 -14.83 -3.17
CA GLN A 177 -12.77 -14.67 -3.86
C GLN A 177 -12.31 -13.20 -3.89
N SER A 178 -13.25 -12.26 -3.99
CA SER A 178 -12.97 -10.83 -3.91
C SER A 178 -12.56 -10.40 -2.50
N ASP A 179 -13.21 -10.97 -1.48
CA ASP A 179 -12.93 -10.64 -0.08
C ASP A 179 -11.54 -11.14 0.33
N LEU A 180 -11.20 -12.38 -0.04
CA LEU A 180 -9.89 -12.96 0.21
C LEU A 180 -8.78 -12.18 -0.50
N PHE A 181 -9.05 -11.65 -1.69
CA PHE A 181 -8.10 -10.78 -2.38
C PHE A 181 -7.84 -9.48 -1.59
N ILE A 182 -8.88 -8.82 -1.09
CA ILE A 182 -8.73 -7.59 -0.29
C ILE A 182 -7.92 -7.88 0.98
N LEU A 183 -8.23 -8.98 1.67
CA LEU A 183 -7.49 -9.40 2.88
C LEU A 183 -6.02 -9.72 2.57
N LEU A 184 -5.73 -10.37 1.44
CA LEU A 184 -4.35 -10.62 1.01
C LEU A 184 -3.64 -9.32 0.62
N TRP A 185 -4.30 -8.39 -0.06
CA TRP A 185 -3.70 -7.08 -0.35
C TRP A 185 -3.32 -6.38 0.95
N ILE A 186 -4.25 -6.28 1.91
CA ILE A 186 -3.96 -5.69 3.23
C ILE A 186 -2.77 -6.43 3.86
N THR A 187 -2.81 -7.75 3.97
CA THR A 187 -1.78 -8.52 4.68
C THR A 187 -0.41 -8.45 4.00
N LEU A 188 -0.33 -8.68 2.69
CA LEU A 188 0.94 -8.74 1.94
C LEU A 188 1.61 -7.39 1.76
N VAL A 189 0.86 -6.29 1.84
CA VAL A 189 1.44 -4.94 1.80
C VAL A 189 1.73 -4.46 3.21
N PHE A 190 0.78 -4.58 4.13
CA PHE A 190 0.88 -4.02 5.47
C PHE A 190 1.92 -4.74 6.33
N VAL A 191 1.95 -6.07 6.34
CA VAL A 191 2.83 -6.84 7.24
C VAL A 191 4.31 -6.63 6.88
N PRO A 192 4.76 -6.79 5.62
CA PRO A 192 6.16 -6.55 5.29
C PRO A 192 6.59 -5.11 5.57
N ILE A 193 5.72 -4.13 5.28
CA ILE A 193 6.03 -2.72 5.53
C ILE A 193 6.16 -2.46 7.03
N MET A 194 5.24 -2.97 7.85
CA MET A 194 5.32 -2.85 9.31
C MET A 194 6.58 -3.47 9.89
N LEU A 195 7.02 -4.61 9.33
CA LEU A 195 8.20 -5.31 9.81
C LEU A 195 9.50 -4.64 9.36
N ILE A 196 9.55 -4.12 8.13
CA ILE A 196 10.80 -3.64 7.51
C ILE A 196 10.97 -2.13 7.69
N LEU A 197 9.90 -1.35 7.59
CA LEU A 197 9.95 0.10 7.44
C LEU A 197 9.41 0.82 8.69
N PRO A 198 10.13 1.85 9.19
CA PRO A 198 9.78 2.49 10.46
C PRO A 198 8.69 3.56 10.34
N ASP A 199 8.36 3.99 9.13
CA ASP A 199 7.55 5.19 8.88
C ASP A 199 6.16 4.82 8.32
N ASN A 200 5.11 5.45 8.85
CA ASN A 200 3.74 5.20 8.47
C ASN A 200 3.41 5.60 7.01
N ARG A 201 4.20 6.48 6.37
CA ARG A 201 3.97 6.88 4.97
C ARG A 201 4.12 5.72 3.98
N TYR A 202 4.86 4.69 4.33
CA TYR A 202 5.05 3.53 3.45
C TYR A 202 3.76 2.70 3.31
N PHE A 203 2.79 2.84 4.22
CA PHE A 203 1.54 2.07 4.20
C PHE A 203 0.51 2.58 3.18
N MET A 204 0.76 3.70 2.50
CA MET A 204 -0.22 4.29 1.56
C MET A 204 -0.73 3.33 0.47
N PRO A 205 0.09 2.43 -0.12
CA PRO A 205 -0.40 1.45 -1.09
C PRO A 205 -1.44 0.45 -0.53
N ALA A 206 -1.55 0.32 0.80
CA ALA A 206 -2.58 -0.50 1.45
C ALA A 206 -3.90 0.27 1.67
N PHE A 207 -3.89 1.61 1.66
CA PHE A 207 -5.06 2.43 1.97
C PHE A 207 -6.26 2.19 1.05
N PRO A 208 -6.09 1.99 -0.27
CA PRO A 208 -7.20 1.62 -1.14
C PRO A 208 -7.91 0.33 -0.70
N ALA A 209 -7.16 -0.68 -0.26
CA ALA A 209 -7.72 -1.93 0.24
C ALA A 209 -8.46 -1.73 1.58
N LEU A 210 -7.89 -0.93 2.48
CA LEU A 210 -8.53 -0.55 3.74
C LEU A 210 -9.82 0.25 3.51
N ALA A 211 -9.83 1.16 2.53
CA ALA A 211 -11.02 1.91 2.14
C ALA A 211 -12.12 0.99 1.60
N ILE A 212 -11.78 0.00 0.77
CA ILE A 212 -12.74 -1.01 0.31
C ILE A 212 -13.27 -1.80 1.51
N ALA A 213 -12.42 -2.22 2.44
CA ALA A 213 -12.86 -2.94 3.65
C ALA A 213 -13.82 -2.09 4.50
N MET A 214 -13.52 -0.81 4.73
CA MET A 214 -14.43 0.12 5.43
C MET A 214 -15.77 0.27 4.70
N ALA A 215 -15.77 0.37 3.37
CA ALA A 215 -16.99 0.42 2.57
C ALA A 215 -17.85 -0.85 2.73
N HIS A 216 -17.23 -2.02 2.92
CA HIS A 216 -17.97 -3.23 3.30
C HIS A 216 -18.60 -3.14 4.69
N GLY A 217 -17.94 -2.48 5.65
CA GLY A 217 -18.51 -2.21 6.97
C GLY A 217 -19.73 -1.30 6.90
N VAL A 218 -19.66 -0.22 6.12
CA VAL A 218 -20.78 0.71 5.88
C VAL A 218 -22.01 -0.01 5.31
N ARG A 219 -21.83 -0.96 4.39
CA ARG A 219 -22.92 -1.73 3.78
C ARG A 219 -23.70 -2.63 4.74
N LEU A 220 -23.22 -2.84 5.97
CA LEU A 220 -23.92 -3.63 6.98
C LEU A 220 -24.94 -2.78 7.77
N ILE A 221 -24.94 -1.47 7.59
CA ILE A 221 -25.85 -0.54 8.26
C ILE A 221 -27.20 -0.56 7.50
N PRO A 222 -28.33 -0.85 8.15
CA PRO A 222 -29.54 -1.36 7.51
C PRO A 222 -30.41 -0.36 6.72
N SER A 223 -30.12 0.95 6.66
CA SER A 223 -30.84 1.90 5.78
C SER A 223 -29.94 2.52 4.71
N VAL A 224 -30.47 3.21 3.70
CA VAL A 224 -29.66 3.87 2.64
C VAL A 224 -29.21 5.28 3.05
N ILE A 225 -30.01 5.94 3.90
CA ILE A 225 -29.72 7.27 4.45
C ILE A 225 -28.65 7.17 5.53
N GLU A 226 -28.69 6.14 6.38
CA GLU A 226 -27.71 5.95 7.45
C GLU A 226 -26.26 5.82 6.96
N PRO A 227 -25.90 5.04 5.92
CA PRO A 227 -24.57 4.99 5.33
C PRO A 227 -24.04 6.33 4.88
N ALA A 228 -24.88 7.14 4.21
CA ALA A 228 -24.49 8.45 3.72
C ALA A 228 -24.29 9.42 4.89
N VAL A 229 -25.19 9.40 5.87
CA VAL A 229 -25.09 10.23 7.09
C VAL A 229 -23.90 9.79 7.95
N VAL A 230 -23.64 8.49 8.10
CA VAL A 230 -22.49 7.93 8.82
C VAL A 230 -21.20 8.27 8.11
N LEU A 231 -21.12 8.12 6.78
CA LEU A 231 -19.95 8.56 6.02
C LEU A 231 -19.73 10.06 6.20
N ALA A 232 -20.78 10.89 6.08
CA ALA A 232 -20.68 12.32 6.29
C ALA A 232 -20.20 12.67 7.71
N LEU A 233 -20.78 12.06 8.75
CA LEU A 233 -20.37 12.21 10.15
C LEU A 233 -18.92 11.81 10.35
N LEU A 234 -18.48 10.69 9.75
CA LEU A 234 -17.11 10.20 9.88
C LEU A 234 -16.10 11.09 9.14
N TYR A 235 -16.46 11.61 7.97
CA TYR A 235 -15.66 12.64 7.29
C TYR A 235 -15.58 13.90 8.15
N SER A 236 -16.70 14.38 8.71
CA SER A 236 -16.74 15.55 9.60
C SER A 236 -15.97 15.34 10.91
N MET A 237 -16.09 14.18 11.54
CA MET A 237 -15.34 13.84 12.76
C MET A 237 -13.85 13.65 12.47
N SER A 238 -13.51 13.08 11.32
CA SER A 238 -12.12 13.00 10.85
C SER A 238 -11.55 14.39 10.62
N THR A 239 -12.37 15.38 10.21
CA THR A 239 -11.94 16.79 10.16
C THR A 239 -11.82 17.44 11.54
N LEU A 240 -12.60 17.03 12.53
CA LEU A 240 -12.52 17.57 13.91
C LEU A 240 -11.29 17.05 14.67
N TYR A 241 -10.93 15.77 14.51
CA TYR A 241 -9.74 15.17 15.14
C TYR A 241 -8.45 15.91 14.78
N LEU A 242 -8.43 16.56 13.62
CA LEU A 242 -7.30 17.33 13.13
C LEU A 242 -7.01 18.58 13.95
N PHE A 243 -8.01 19.12 14.64
CA PHE A 243 -7.83 20.28 15.51
C PHE A 243 -7.32 19.91 16.90
N VAL A 244 -7.29 18.62 17.26
CA VAL A 244 -6.86 18.14 18.60
C VAL A 244 -5.36 17.85 18.64
N SER A 245 -4.71 17.63 17.49
CA SER A 245 -3.25 17.42 17.39
C SER A 245 -2.43 18.72 17.27
N LEU A 246 -2.98 19.85 17.76
CA LEU A 246 -2.32 21.15 17.85
C LEU A 246 -1.50 21.27 19.15
#